data_AF-A0A0F9GMW5-F1
#
_entry.id   AF-A0A0F9GMW5-F1
#
_cell.length_a   1.000
_cell.length_b   1.000
_cell.length_c   1.000
_cell.angle_alpha   90.00
_cell.angle_beta   90.00
_cell.angle_gamma   90.00
#
_symmetry.space_group_name_H-M   'P 1'
#
loop_
_entity.id
_entity.type
_entity.pdbx_description
1 polymer ?
#
loop_
_entity_poly.entity_id
_entity_poly.type
_entity_poly.pdbx_seq_one_letter_code
_entity_poly.pdbx_strand_id
1 'polypeptide(L)'
;MGSNQISWETNNFKNRNSIYQLFKNAGYKLGDPQKIDPKYLPGLKKPSIYNEIKELYQVIYQENELQLWLIITPEKANKKSWRNLIISEVKESYGDYVLLFTKDFSQFWISILADDAYEELLFNINSPSIKADKFIQDLLNKRPLIDVKGLTASILQAKHQLTAKKVATAIKNGEESLVISLFKKAGLNIEGKLNLFAPRREAPLKKTVLKILISKNYDKEMWLKNNLSGLIGEYFATIKEDLDNIIIIFKDCFCYYSSKVVLYQKIDYNFESEDLIDILTSLIACIDVKTAFNSITFESQFGSYSLFFIKSVFLMQEYLKSNVEDIQVVREEWERYFSKVYQAGDIDEELLVKHAYLSLLIKIVLFCRYLPEKIVNNAHSFVELSEFFEKKGIELFINDFYGWANNIEVLRDDIFHALNKAEYESEDIFRVIYQDMVSPSTRHALGEFYTPPELAQLMVDEVYMLGDLTLDPACGSGTFLVEIINKIKSLAKDGKSISKAINNLYGFDVNPIAVLVSKANILLNIEDISNEKIPLNIFLTDSLKVIERNPQTNMMWGSYYTFPLGSFGKLSINERFFKQTKTKDYLKEFLIMLRFIDEIMTETKEYINKMMSSE
;
A
#
# COMPACT_ATOMS: atom_id res chain seq x y z
N MET A 1 -18.55 -18.74 -2.77
CA MET A 1 -20.02 -18.60 -2.79
C MET A 1 -20.32 -17.20 -3.27
N GLY A 2 -21.12 -17.06 -4.34
CA GLY A 2 -21.26 -15.79 -5.05
C GLY A 2 -21.79 -14.68 -4.14
N SER A 3 -21.02 -13.61 -3.98
CA SER A 3 -21.61 -12.32 -3.66
C SER A 3 -22.55 -12.00 -4.83
N ASN A 4 -23.85 -11.98 -4.58
CA ASN A 4 -24.78 -11.40 -5.56
C ASN A 4 -24.42 -9.92 -5.67
N GLN A 5 -23.60 -9.56 -6.65
CA GLN A 5 -23.36 -8.17 -7.01
C GLN A 5 -24.72 -7.56 -7.36
N ILE A 6 -25.11 -6.55 -6.58
CA ILE A 6 -26.38 -5.86 -6.76
C ILE A 6 -26.19 -4.89 -7.92
N SER A 7 -26.90 -5.14 -9.01
CA SER A 7 -26.92 -4.29 -10.20
C SER A 7 -28.10 -3.32 -10.18
N TRP A 8 -28.01 -2.27 -10.99
CA TRP A 8 -29.08 -1.29 -11.19
C TRP A 8 -29.56 -1.28 -12.65
N GLU A 9 -30.81 -0.84 -12.85
CA GLU A 9 -31.47 -0.66 -14.13
C GLU A 9 -32.04 0.75 -14.25
N THR A 10 -32.33 1.20 -15.48
CA THR A 10 -32.95 2.51 -15.76
C THR A 10 -34.19 2.78 -14.89
N ASN A 11 -34.98 1.76 -14.60
CA ASN A 11 -36.18 1.86 -13.76
C ASN A 11 -35.89 2.31 -12.32
N ASN A 12 -34.71 1.99 -11.79
CA ASN A 12 -34.34 2.32 -10.42
C ASN A 12 -34.14 3.82 -10.19
N PHE A 13 -33.84 4.58 -11.24
CA PHE A 13 -33.62 6.02 -11.15
C PHE A 13 -34.76 6.87 -11.74
N LYS A 14 -35.91 6.26 -12.12
CA LYS A 14 -37.06 6.96 -12.72
C LYS A 14 -37.73 7.99 -11.81
N ASN A 15 -37.64 7.82 -10.49
CA ASN A 15 -38.19 8.73 -9.50
C ASN A 15 -37.56 8.46 -8.14
N ARG A 16 -37.81 9.36 -7.17
CA ARG A 16 -37.32 9.25 -5.79
C ARG A 16 -37.63 7.88 -5.17
N ASN A 17 -38.87 7.40 -5.26
CA ASN A 17 -39.26 6.16 -4.58
C ASN A 17 -38.49 4.94 -5.12
N SER A 18 -38.26 4.88 -6.45
CA SER A 18 -37.43 3.84 -7.05
C SER A 18 -35.99 3.85 -6.52
N ILE A 19 -35.41 5.04 -6.34
CA ILE A 19 -34.05 5.21 -5.79
C ILE A 19 -33.99 4.71 -4.35
N TYR A 20 -34.97 5.08 -3.52
CA TYR A 20 -35.07 4.58 -2.15
C TYR A 20 -35.18 3.06 -2.09
N GLN A 21 -36.00 2.44 -2.94
CA GLN A 21 -36.15 0.98 -2.97
C GLN A 21 -34.86 0.29 -3.41
N LEU A 22 -34.14 0.85 -4.39
CA LEU A 22 -32.84 0.33 -4.82
C LEU A 22 -31.87 0.23 -3.64
N PHE A 23 -31.68 1.33 -2.90
CA PHE A 23 -30.76 1.34 -1.76
C PHE A 23 -31.26 0.51 -0.57
N LYS A 24 -32.58 0.43 -0.37
CA LYS A 24 -33.18 -0.46 0.63
C LYS A 24 -32.84 -1.93 0.32
N ASN A 25 -32.97 -2.33 -0.94
CA ASN A 25 -32.65 -3.69 -1.39
C ASN A 25 -31.15 -3.97 -1.31
N ALA A 26 -30.31 -2.95 -1.47
CA ALA A 26 -28.88 -3.01 -1.19
C ALA A 26 -28.52 -3.07 0.31
N GLY A 27 -29.52 -3.07 1.20
CA GLY A 27 -29.33 -3.22 2.64
C GLY A 27 -28.84 -1.95 3.34
N TYR A 28 -29.08 -0.77 2.78
CA TYR A 28 -28.78 0.50 3.44
C TYR A 28 -29.84 0.89 4.48
N LYS A 29 -29.40 1.60 5.53
CA LYS A 29 -30.30 2.37 6.42
C LYS A 29 -30.74 3.63 5.66
N LEU A 30 -32.06 3.76 5.44
CA LEU A 30 -32.63 4.87 4.71
C LEU A 30 -32.89 6.07 5.63
N GLY A 31 -32.70 7.28 5.09
CA GLY A 31 -33.10 8.52 5.77
C GLY A 31 -34.61 8.79 5.70
N ASP A 32 -35.05 9.93 6.22
CA ASP A 32 -36.45 10.34 6.18
C ASP A 32 -36.93 10.50 4.72
N PRO A 33 -37.99 9.78 4.29
CA PRO A 33 -38.54 9.90 2.94
C PRO A 33 -39.24 11.25 2.69
N GLN A 34 -39.49 12.04 3.75
CA GLN A 34 -40.07 13.37 3.63
C GLN A 34 -39.06 14.40 3.14
N LYS A 35 -39.57 15.49 2.58
CA LYS A 35 -38.76 16.61 2.13
C LYS A 35 -38.09 17.24 3.35
N ILE A 36 -36.76 17.34 3.30
CA ILE A 36 -35.98 18.04 4.31
C ILE A 36 -35.98 19.52 3.93
N ASP A 37 -36.22 20.37 4.91
CA ASP A 37 -36.07 21.81 4.73
C ASP A 37 -34.58 22.19 4.88
N PRO A 38 -33.92 22.64 3.80
CA PRO A 38 -32.48 22.90 3.82
C PRO A 38 -32.09 23.98 4.84
N LYS A 39 -33.02 24.85 5.25
CA LYS A 39 -32.75 25.91 6.24
C LYS A 39 -32.38 25.35 7.63
N TYR A 40 -32.73 24.10 7.92
CA TYR A 40 -32.40 23.45 9.20
C TYR A 40 -31.10 22.64 9.15
N LEU A 41 -30.57 22.36 7.97
CA LEU A 41 -29.33 21.61 7.83
C LEU A 41 -28.10 22.52 7.99
N PRO A 42 -27.15 22.21 8.90
CA PRO A 42 -25.83 22.84 8.91
C PRO A 42 -25.21 22.80 7.50
N GLY A 43 -24.59 23.89 7.07
CA GLY A 43 -24.03 23.98 5.71
C GLY A 43 -25.05 24.23 4.58
N LEU A 44 -26.35 24.32 4.83
CA LEU A 44 -27.33 24.75 3.80
C LEU A 44 -28.21 25.92 4.25
N LYS A 45 -27.92 26.52 5.41
CA LYS A 45 -28.73 27.59 6.02
C LYS A 45 -28.61 28.95 5.34
N LYS A 46 -27.71 29.12 4.37
CA LYS A 46 -27.54 30.42 3.70
C LYS A 46 -28.75 30.69 2.76
N PRO A 47 -29.39 31.88 2.85
CA PRO A 47 -30.53 32.22 2.00
C PRO A 47 -30.26 32.15 0.49
N SER A 48 -29.02 32.34 0.07
CA SER A 48 -28.60 32.17 -1.33
C SER A 48 -28.70 30.72 -1.84
N ILE A 49 -28.86 29.75 -0.93
CA ILE A 49 -28.85 28.31 -1.21
C ILE A 49 -30.23 27.71 -0.99
N TYR A 50 -30.76 27.77 0.23
CA TYR A 50 -31.99 27.05 0.55
C TYR A 50 -33.23 27.61 -0.18
N ASN A 51 -33.25 28.89 -0.55
CA ASN A 51 -34.34 29.47 -1.34
C ASN A 51 -34.40 28.92 -2.77
N GLU A 52 -33.29 28.36 -3.26
CA GLU A 52 -33.12 27.89 -4.63
C GLU A 52 -33.27 26.37 -4.76
N ILE A 53 -33.21 25.64 -3.65
CA ILE A 53 -33.44 24.19 -3.60
C ILE A 53 -34.94 23.94 -3.61
N LYS A 54 -35.46 23.36 -4.70
CA LYS A 54 -36.89 23.05 -4.82
C LYS A 54 -37.29 21.92 -3.87
N GLU A 55 -36.52 20.83 -3.87
CA GLU A 55 -36.74 19.68 -3.00
C GLU A 55 -35.40 19.05 -2.62
N LEU A 56 -35.29 18.61 -1.35
CA LEU A 56 -34.14 17.93 -0.79
C LEU A 56 -34.64 16.71 -0.02
N TYR A 57 -33.99 15.57 -0.25
CA TYR A 57 -34.30 14.30 0.41
C TYR A 57 -33.01 13.63 0.85
N GLN A 58 -33.03 12.95 2.01
CA GLN A 58 -31.94 12.10 2.46
C GLN A 58 -32.26 10.64 2.16
N VAL A 59 -31.58 10.08 1.16
CA VAL A 59 -31.82 8.71 0.69
C VAL A 59 -31.17 7.70 1.62
N ILE A 60 -29.92 7.95 2.04
CA ILE A 60 -29.13 7.05 2.90
C ILE A 60 -28.59 7.85 4.08
N TYR A 61 -28.62 7.25 5.26
CA TYR A 61 -27.96 7.74 6.45
C TYR A 61 -27.29 6.59 7.20
N GLN A 62 -25.96 6.63 7.29
CA GLN A 62 -25.17 5.84 8.22
C GLN A 62 -24.59 6.77 9.27
N GLU A 63 -24.51 6.31 10.54
CA GLU A 63 -24.20 7.04 11.78
C GLU A 63 -22.93 7.94 11.72
N ASN A 64 -23.01 9.00 10.90
CA ASN A 64 -21.99 9.99 10.52
C ASN A 64 -20.91 9.55 9.51
N GLU A 65 -21.06 8.41 8.83
CA GLU A 65 -20.04 7.94 7.85
C GLU A 65 -20.39 8.30 6.41
N LEU A 66 -21.63 8.06 5.97
CA LEU A 66 -22.07 8.34 4.61
C LEU A 66 -23.50 8.88 4.58
N GLN A 67 -23.68 10.02 3.90
CA GLN A 67 -24.97 10.62 3.61
C GLN A 67 -25.19 10.73 2.10
N LEU A 68 -26.30 10.18 1.60
CA LEU A 68 -26.71 10.37 0.22
C LEU A 68 -27.90 11.31 0.16
N TRP A 69 -27.74 12.45 -0.50
CA TRP A 69 -28.80 13.45 -0.65
C TRP A 69 -29.25 13.54 -2.12
N LEU A 70 -30.56 13.60 -2.32
CA LEU A 70 -31.17 13.86 -3.62
C LEU A 70 -31.69 15.29 -3.65
N ILE A 71 -31.16 16.10 -4.57
CA ILE A 71 -31.42 17.53 -4.69
C ILE A 71 -32.08 17.81 -6.04
N ILE A 72 -33.35 18.23 -6.01
CA ILE A 72 -34.12 18.53 -7.23
C ILE A 72 -34.09 20.03 -7.49
N THR A 73 -33.62 20.43 -8.68
CA THR A 73 -33.51 21.85 -9.06
C THR A 73 -33.95 22.07 -10.52
N PRO A 74 -34.69 23.15 -10.82
CA PRO A 74 -35.31 23.31 -12.13
C PRO A 74 -34.34 23.66 -13.26
N GLU A 75 -33.26 24.41 -13.01
CA GLU A 75 -32.32 24.85 -14.09
C GLU A 75 -30.85 25.02 -13.64
N LYS A 76 -30.54 24.76 -12.36
CA LYS A 76 -29.21 25.01 -11.79
C LYS A 76 -28.38 23.74 -11.62
N ALA A 77 -28.99 22.55 -11.71
CA ALA A 77 -28.32 21.25 -11.57
C ALA A 77 -27.13 21.06 -12.54
N ASN A 78 -27.22 21.62 -13.75
CA ASN A 78 -26.16 21.54 -14.76
C ASN A 78 -25.04 22.58 -14.56
N LYS A 79 -25.26 23.63 -13.77
CA LYS A 79 -24.29 24.72 -13.57
C LYS A 79 -23.27 24.35 -12.50
N LYS A 80 -22.02 24.17 -12.92
CA LYS A 80 -20.89 23.85 -12.03
C LYS A 80 -20.71 24.85 -10.88
N SER A 81 -20.89 26.15 -11.15
CA SER A 81 -20.79 27.21 -10.13
C SER A 81 -21.80 27.03 -8.99
N TRP A 82 -23.00 26.53 -9.29
CA TRP A 82 -24.03 26.33 -8.29
C TRP A 82 -23.78 25.08 -7.44
N ARG A 83 -23.33 23.98 -8.05
CA ARG A 83 -22.89 22.79 -7.31
C ARG A 83 -21.72 23.12 -6.39
N ASN A 84 -20.70 23.84 -6.88
CA ASN A 84 -19.55 24.29 -6.09
C ASN A 84 -19.95 25.11 -4.86
N LEU A 85 -20.98 25.95 -4.98
CA LEU A 85 -21.46 26.79 -3.89
C LEU A 85 -22.15 25.97 -2.80
N ILE A 86 -22.88 24.91 -3.16
CA ILE A 86 -23.42 23.95 -2.18
C ILE A 86 -22.28 23.15 -1.53
N ILE A 87 -21.34 22.68 -2.34
CA ILE A 87 -20.18 21.92 -1.88
C ILE A 87 -19.38 22.69 -0.85
N SER A 88 -19.08 23.97 -1.09
CA SER A 88 -18.34 24.80 -0.15
C SER A 88 -19.01 24.91 1.21
N GLU A 89 -20.32 24.72 1.28
CA GLU A 89 -21.09 24.92 2.50
C GLU A 89 -21.34 23.60 3.23
N VAL A 90 -21.54 22.51 2.48
CA VAL A 90 -21.60 21.15 3.01
C VAL A 90 -20.25 20.68 3.56
N LYS A 91 -19.13 21.21 3.04
CA LYS A 91 -17.78 20.94 3.58
C LYS A 91 -17.63 21.27 5.07
N GLU A 92 -18.44 22.18 5.61
CA GLU A 92 -18.38 22.53 7.03
C GLU A 92 -19.11 21.53 7.95
N SER A 93 -19.87 20.57 7.39
CA SER A 93 -20.80 19.72 8.15
C SER A 93 -20.30 18.36 8.68
N TYR A 94 -19.03 17.99 8.48
CA TYR A 94 -18.40 16.72 8.93
C TYR A 94 -19.13 15.43 8.45
N GLY A 95 -18.53 14.70 7.49
CA GLY A 95 -19.02 13.40 6.97
C GLY A 95 -18.85 13.24 5.45
N ASP A 96 -18.96 12.01 4.92
CA ASP A 96 -18.96 11.79 3.47
C ASP A 96 -20.36 12.01 2.88
N TYR A 97 -20.44 12.79 1.81
CA TYR A 97 -21.67 13.14 1.12
C TYR A 97 -21.64 12.72 -0.35
N VAL A 98 -22.70 12.05 -0.77
CA VAL A 98 -23.02 11.87 -2.19
C VAL A 98 -24.23 12.74 -2.50
N LEU A 99 -24.01 13.85 -3.20
CA LEU A 99 -25.06 14.76 -3.61
C LEU A 99 -25.48 14.43 -5.04
N LEU A 100 -26.70 13.93 -5.19
CA LEU A 100 -27.34 13.67 -6.48
C LEU A 100 -28.18 14.87 -6.89
N PHE A 101 -27.68 15.67 -7.83
CA PHE A 101 -28.44 16.78 -8.43
C PHE A 101 -29.20 16.29 -9.65
N THR A 102 -30.50 16.58 -9.71
CA THR A 102 -31.30 16.29 -10.91
C THR A 102 -32.35 17.36 -11.17
N LYS A 103 -32.81 17.43 -12.41
CA LYS A 103 -33.94 18.27 -12.83
C LYS A 103 -35.22 17.47 -12.94
N ASP A 104 -35.15 16.34 -13.64
CA ASP A 104 -36.31 15.58 -14.11
C ASP A 104 -36.09 14.05 -14.06
N PHE A 105 -35.06 13.58 -13.36
CA PHE A 105 -34.71 12.16 -13.29
C PHE A 105 -34.36 11.55 -14.67
N SER A 106 -33.92 12.34 -15.65
CA SER A 106 -33.29 11.80 -16.88
C SER A 106 -31.77 11.74 -16.78
N GLN A 107 -31.20 12.66 -16.00
CA GLN A 107 -29.76 12.86 -15.84
C GLN A 107 -29.45 13.31 -14.41
N PHE A 108 -28.29 12.89 -13.92
CA PHE A 108 -27.77 13.27 -12.62
C PHE A 108 -26.37 13.88 -12.74
N TRP A 109 -26.14 14.93 -11.97
CA TRP A 109 -24.81 15.42 -11.64
C TRP A 109 -24.53 14.98 -10.21
N ILE A 110 -23.51 14.17 -10.06
CA ILE A 110 -23.15 13.57 -8.78
C ILE A 110 -21.95 14.35 -8.26
N SER A 111 -22.06 14.89 -7.05
CA SER A 111 -20.93 15.47 -6.34
C SER A 111 -20.63 14.61 -5.13
N ILE A 112 -19.43 14.04 -5.12
CA ILE A 112 -18.92 13.23 -4.03
C ILE A 112 -18.05 14.16 -3.20
N LEU A 113 -18.39 14.33 -1.94
CA LEU A 113 -17.58 15.05 -0.96
C LEU A 113 -17.17 14.05 0.11
N ALA A 114 -15.89 13.76 0.19
CA ALA A 114 -15.29 13.26 1.42
C ALA A 114 -14.50 14.40 2.06
N ASP A 115 -14.21 14.32 3.36
CA ASP A 115 -13.62 15.41 4.18
C ASP A 115 -12.59 16.28 3.42
N ASP A 116 -11.72 15.68 2.59
CA ASP A 116 -10.69 16.38 1.81
C ASP A 116 -10.71 16.08 0.29
N ALA A 117 -11.73 15.39 -0.22
CA ALA A 117 -11.84 15.00 -1.63
C ALA A 117 -13.14 15.45 -2.27
N TYR A 118 -13.04 15.85 -3.54
CA TYR A 118 -14.18 16.26 -4.33
C TYR A 118 -14.10 15.69 -5.73
N GLU A 119 -15.17 15.00 -6.11
CA GLU A 119 -15.32 14.52 -7.48
C GLU A 119 -16.71 14.84 -8.03
N GLU A 120 -16.75 15.18 -9.31
CA GLU A 120 -17.99 15.28 -10.08
C GLU A 120 -18.10 14.16 -11.10
N LEU A 121 -19.24 13.47 -11.10
CA LEU A 121 -19.59 12.51 -12.12
C LEU A 121 -20.87 12.94 -12.83
N LEU A 122 -20.90 12.70 -14.14
CA LEU A 122 -22.11 12.82 -14.93
C LEU A 122 -22.69 11.43 -15.15
N PHE A 123 -23.96 11.27 -14.76
CA PHE A 123 -24.67 10.01 -14.88
C PHE A 123 -25.93 10.18 -15.73
N ASN A 124 -25.89 9.62 -16.93
CA ASN A 124 -27.05 9.53 -17.82
C ASN A 124 -27.64 8.13 -17.72
N ILE A 125 -28.92 8.04 -17.34
CA ILE A 125 -29.56 6.77 -16.97
C ILE A 125 -29.68 5.82 -18.18
N ASN A 126 -29.84 6.36 -19.38
CA ASN A 126 -29.97 5.57 -20.60
C ASN A 126 -28.61 5.23 -21.24
N SER A 127 -27.54 5.91 -20.83
CA SER A 127 -26.20 5.79 -21.42
C SER A 127 -25.12 6.24 -20.43
N PRO A 128 -24.93 5.50 -19.32
CA PRO A 128 -23.97 5.89 -18.30
C PRO A 128 -22.54 5.76 -18.84
N SER A 129 -21.64 6.64 -18.39
CA SER A 129 -20.21 6.44 -18.63
C SER A 129 -19.72 5.23 -17.83
N ILE A 130 -18.69 4.52 -18.30
CA ILE A 130 -18.09 3.37 -17.59
C ILE A 130 -17.77 3.73 -16.13
N LYS A 131 -17.26 4.95 -15.92
CA LYS A 131 -16.90 5.49 -14.60
C LYS A 131 -18.12 5.71 -13.70
N ALA A 132 -19.18 6.33 -14.22
CA ALA A 132 -20.39 6.58 -13.46
C ALA A 132 -21.18 5.30 -13.18
N ASP A 133 -21.19 4.36 -14.11
CA ASP A 133 -21.80 3.04 -13.92
C ASP A 133 -21.07 2.25 -12.83
N LYS A 134 -19.74 2.14 -12.92
CA LYS A 134 -18.90 1.52 -11.89
C LYS A 134 -19.14 2.15 -10.52
N PHE A 135 -19.17 3.49 -10.43
CA PHE A 135 -19.45 4.19 -9.17
C PHE A 135 -20.80 3.80 -8.54
N ILE A 136 -21.90 3.78 -9.30
CA ILE A 136 -23.21 3.39 -8.78
C ILE A 136 -23.21 1.93 -8.34
N GLN A 137 -22.55 1.04 -9.09
CA GLN A 137 -22.38 -0.36 -8.73
C GLN A 137 -21.58 -0.53 -7.43
N ASP A 138 -20.47 0.18 -7.28
CA ASP A 138 -19.62 0.12 -6.08
C ASP A 138 -20.39 0.64 -4.87
N LEU A 139 -21.10 1.76 -5.02
CA LEU A 139 -22.00 2.28 -4.00
C LEU A 139 -23.07 1.25 -3.62
N LEU A 140 -23.75 0.58 -4.55
CA LEU A 140 -24.77 -0.43 -4.21
C LEU A 140 -24.19 -1.66 -3.49
N ASN A 141 -22.95 -2.02 -3.82
CA ASN A 141 -22.25 -3.12 -3.19
C ASN A 141 -21.51 -2.72 -1.90
N LYS A 142 -21.73 -1.50 -1.40
CA LYS A 142 -21.10 -0.95 -0.19
C LYS A 142 -19.58 -0.97 -0.23
N ARG A 143 -19.02 -0.78 -1.43
CA ARG A 143 -17.59 -0.53 -1.61
C ARG A 143 -17.28 0.95 -1.33
N PRO A 144 -16.02 1.28 -1.01
CA PRO A 144 -15.59 2.68 -0.91
C PRO A 144 -15.99 3.49 -2.15
N LEU A 145 -16.49 4.71 -1.93
CA LEU A 145 -17.19 5.52 -2.95
C LEU A 145 -16.28 6.14 -4.00
N ILE A 146 -15.00 6.24 -3.69
CA ILE A 146 -13.99 6.77 -4.60
C ILE A 146 -13.08 5.56 -4.86
N ASP A 147 -13.02 5.13 -6.11
CA ASP A 147 -11.93 4.32 -6.68
C ASP A 147 -11.72 4.83 -8.12
N VAL A 148 -11.21 6.05 -8.17
CA VAL A 148 -10.82 6.69 -9.41
C VAL A 148 -9.30 6.77 -9.39
N LYS A 149 -8.67 5.66 -9.80
CA LYS A 149 -7.22 5.56 -10.03
C LYS A 149 -6.34 5.70 -8.76
N GLY A 150 -6.65 5.03 -7.66
CA GLY A 150 -5.77 5.08 -6.48
C GLY A 150 -5.77 6.39 -5.69
N LEU A 151 -6.79 7.22 -5.94
CA LEU A 151 -7.00 8.46 -5.17
C LEU A 151 -7.38 8.16 -3.72
N THR A 152 -7.98 7.01 -3.41
CA THR A 152 -8.53 6.67 -2.10
C THR A 152 -7.44 6.47 -1.07
N ALA A 153 -6.40 5.71 -1.43
CA ALA A 153 -5.21 5.59 -0.59
C ALA A 153 -4.51 6.94 -0.42
N SER A 154 -4.35 7.71 -1.50
CA SER A 154 -3.69 9.03 -1.46
C SER A 154 -4.46 10.09 -0.64
N ILE A 155 -5.78 10.12 -0.74
CA ILE A 155 -6.67 10.99 0.05
C ILE A 155 -6.63 10.58 1.51
N LEU A 156 -6.70 9.28 1.78
CA LEU A 156 -6.68 8.77 3.14
C LEU A 156 -5.34 9.05 3.82
N GLN A 157 -4.25 8.88 3.09
CA GLN A 157 -2.92 9.28 3.55
C GLN A 157 -2.86 10.78 3.87
N ALA A 158 -3.37 11.64 2.98
CA ALA A 158 -3.43 13.08 3.23
C ALA A 158 -4.25 13.41 4.49
N LYS A 159 -5.36 12.70 4.73
CA LYS A 159 -6.20 12.81 5.94
C LYS A 159 -5.43 12.39 7.19
N HIS A 160 -4.71 11.27 7.13
CA HIS A 160 -3.88 10.78 8.23
C HIS A 160 -2.80 11.81 8.58
N GLN A 161 -2.09 12.34 7.58
CA GLN A 161 -1.04 13.34 7.79
C GLN A 161 -1.59 14.69 8.32
N LEU A 162 -2.74 15.14 7.81
CA LEU A 162 -3.39 16.35 8.31
C LEU A 162 -3.85 16.18 9.77
N THR A 163 -4.41 15.01 10.09
CA THR A 163 -4.80 14.68 11.46
C THR A 163 -3.58 14.58 12.36
N ALA A 164 -2.49 13.96 11.90
CA ALA A 164 -1.21 13.89 12.60
C ALA A 164 -0.67 15.29 12.92
N LYS A 165 -0.67 16.23 11.96
CA LYS A 165 -0.27 17.63 12.18
C LYS A 165 -1.09 18.33 13.26
N LYS A 166 -2.41 18.10 13.26
CA LYS A 166 -3.32 18.64 14.30
C LYS A 166 -3.03 18.01 15.67
N VAL A 167 -2.81 16.70 15.72
CA VAL A 167 -2.46 15.98 16.95
C VAL A 167 -1.11 16.47 17.48
N ALA A 168 -0.07 16.59 16.65
CA ALA A 168 1.23 17.11 17.02
C ALA A 168 1.15 18.51 17.64
N THR A 169 0.35 19.39 17.04
CA THR A 169 0.10 20.75 17.55
C THR A 169 -0.58 20.71 18.93
N ALA A 170 -1.60 19.86 19.08
CA ALA A 170 -2.30 19.69 20.36
C ALA A 170 -1.40 19.08 21.44
N ILE A 171 -0.51 18.14 21.09
CA ILE A 171 0.51 17.58 21.99
C ILE A 171 1.48 18.67 22.44
N LYS A 172 1.97 19.51 21.51
CA LYS A 172 2.86 20.65 21.81
C LYS A 172 2.24 21.60 22.84
N ASN A 173 0.95 21.90 22.67
CA ASN A 173 0.19 22.76 23.56
C ASN A 173 -0.24 22.10 24.88
N GLY A 174 -0.09 20.78 25.03
CA GLY A 174 -0.56 20.02 26.20
C GLY A 174 -2.08 19.85 26.26
N GLU A 175 -2.78 19.94 25.13
CA GLU A 175 -4.24 19.91 25.03
C GLU A 175 -4.76 18.46 24.96
N GLU A 176 -4.68 17.73 26.07
CA GLU A 176 -5.03 16.30 26.16
C GLU A 176 -6.44 15.98 25.67
N SER A 177 -7.43 16.79 26.04
CA SER A 177 -8.82 16.59 25.58
C SER A 177 -8.98 16.76 24.07
N LEU A 178 -8.22 17.65 23.45
CA LEU A 178 -8.24 17.83 21.99
C LEU A 178 -7.56 16.65 21.30
N VAL A 179 -6.41 16.19 21.80
CA VAL A 179 -5.73 14.98 21.28
C VAL A 179 -6.66 13.77 21.31
N ILE A 180 -7.34 13.54 22.44
CA ILE A 180 -8.35 12.49 22.58
C ILE A 180 -9.47 12.67 21.54
N SER A 181 -9.99 13.89 21.38
CA SER A 181 -11.05 14.15 20.40
C SER A 181 -10.61 13.90 18.96
N LEU A 182 -9.35 14.19 18.61
CA LEU A 182 -8.81 13.96 17.27
C LEU A 182 -8.61 12.46 17.01
N PHE A 183 -8.03 11.73 17.96
CA PHE A 183 -7.89 10.28 17.83
C PHE A 183 -9.24 9.56 17.78
N LYS A 184 -10.26 10.02 18.52
CA LYS A 184 -11.62 9.50 18.38
C LYS A 184 -12.14 9.59 16.96
N LYS A 185 -11.96 10.74 16.32
CA LYS A 185 -12.35 10.96 14.91
C LYS A 185 -11.57 10.05 13.96
N ALA A 186 -10.33 9.71 14.31
CA ALA A 186 -9.44 8.85 13.53
C ALA A 186 -9.66 7.34 13.73
N GLY A 187 -10.55 6.91 14.62
CA GLY A 187 -10.83 5.48 14.84
C GLY A 187 -10.62 4.96 16.26
N LEU A 188 -10.30 5.84 17.23
CA LEU A 188 -10.09 5.43 18.61
C LEU A 188 -11.39 5.44 19.44
N ASN A 189 -11.81 4.28 19.93
CA ASN A 189 -12.95 4.17 20.85
C ASN A 189 -12.50 4.40 22.30
N ILE A 190 -13.38 4.98 23.13
CA ILE A 190 -13.19 5.02 24.58
C ILE A 190 -14.11 3.99 25.21
N GLU A 191 -13.51 3.11 26.00
CA GLU A 191 -14.24 2.15 26.83
C GLU A 191 -13.68 2.15 28.27
N GLY A 192 -14.46 1.64 29.22
CA GLY A 192 -14.00 1.44 30.60
C GLY A 192 -13.92 2.68 31.49
N LYS A 193 -13.32 2.51 32.69
CA LYS A 193 -13.24 3.50 33.78
C LYS A 193 -11.91 4.27 33.82
N LEU A 194 -10.78 3.71 33.37
CA LEU A 194 -9.50 4.42 33.30
C LEU A 194 -9.30 5.15 31.96
N ASN A 195 -10.37 5.45 31.22
CA ASN A 195 -10.29 5.98 29.85
C ASN A 195 -9.38 5.08 29.00
N LEU A 196 -9.75 3.82 28.82
CA LEU A 196 -9.05 2.93 27.90
C LEU A 196 -9.39 3.38 26.50
N PHE A 197 -8.35 3.58 25.70
CA PHE A 197 -8.49 3.95 24.31
C PHE A 197 -8.12 2.74 23.45
N ALA A 198 -9.11 2.15 22.78
CA ALA A 198 -8.91 0.98 21.93
C ALA A 198 -9.28 1.32 20.48
N PRO A 199 -8.53 0.87 19.47
CA PRO A 199 -8.91 1.06 18.08
C PRO A 199 -10.23 0.39 17.73
N ARG A 200 -10.82 0.76 16.59
CA ARG A 200 -12.00 0.06 16.01
C ARG A 200 -11.71 -1.43 15.81
N ARG A 201 -12.76 -2.26 15.81
CA ARG A 201 -12.63 -3.71 15.65
C ARG A 201 -12.05 -4.11 14.29
N GLU A 202 -12.28 -3.29 13.27
CA GLU A 202 -11.75 -3.47 11.92
C GLU A 202 -10.33 -2.95 11.74
N ALA A 203 -9.78 -2.25 12.73
CA ALA A 203 -8.47 -1.61 12.63
C ALA A 203 -7.32 -2.64 12.67
N PRO A 204 -6.19 -2.37 11.99
CA PRO A 204 -4.99 -3.20 12.07
C PRO A 204 -4.53 -3.47 13.51
N LEU A 205 -4.58 -2.44 14.38
CA LEU A 205 -4.17 -2.54 15.79
C LEU A 205 -5.31 -2.80 16.78
N LYS A 206 -6.42 -3.45 16.37
CA LYS A 206 -7.61 -3.67 17.22
C LYS A 206 -7.36 -4.22 18.64
N LYS A 207 -6.29 -4.99 18.86
CA LYS A 207 -5.87 -5.53 20.17
C LYS A 207 -4.80 -4.67 20.86
N THR A 208 -4.99 -3.36 20.82
CA THR A 208 -4.02 -2.39 21.36
C THR A 208 -4.73 -1.40 22.28
N VAL A 209 -4.06 -1.02 23.37
CA VAL A 209 -4.48 0.10 24.22
C VAL A 209 -3.58 1.28 23.96
N LEU A 210 -4.15 2.42 23.61
CA LEU A 210 -3.48 3.72 23.68
C LEU A 210 -3.74 4.36 25.04
N LYS A 211 -2.73 5.02 25.59
CA LYS A 211 -2.87 5.91 26.74
C LYS A 211 -2.18 7.23 26.46
N ILE A 212 -2.91 8.32 26.58
CA ILE A 212 -2.42 9.68 26.34
C ILE A 212 -2.17 10.36 27.69
N LEU A 213 -0.95 10.84 27.91
CA LEU A 213 -0.47 11.44 29.16
C LEU A 213 0.35 12.70 28.86
N ILE A 214 -0.32 13.76 28.43
CA ILE A 214 0.34 14.98 27.92
C ILE A 214 0.02 16.24 28.73
N SER A 215 -1.03 16.20 29.55
CA SER A 215 -1.49 17.37 30.33
C SER A 215 -0.61 17.71 31.54
N LYS A 216 0.20 16.76 32.02
CA LYS A 216 1.06 16.92 33.20
C LYS A 216 2.45 16.38 32.93
N ASN A 217 3.45 16.94 33.59
CA ASN A 217 4.74 16.27 33.71
C ASN A 217 4.59 15.12 34.71
N TYR A 218 4.40 13.93 34.19
CA TYR A 218 4.40 12.71 34.97
C TYR A 218 5.84 12.29 35.25
N ASP A 219 6.10 11.78 36.45
CA ASP A 219 7.23 10.87 36.65
C ASP A 219 6.92 9.60 35.83
N LYS A 220 7.52 9.51 34.64
CA LYS A 220 7.21 8.48 33.66
C LYS A 220 7.51 7.09 34.22
N GLU A 221 8.66 6.90 34.86
CA GLU A 221 9.06 5.61 35.42
C GLU A 221 8.11 5.17 36.53
N MET A 222 7.81 6.07 37.47
CA MET A 222 6.89 5.76 38.56
C MET A 222 5.47 5.49 38.04
N TRP A 223 5.01 6.24 37.04
CA TRP A 223 3.70 6.02 36.44
C TRP A 223 3.64 4.66 35.73
N LEU A 224 4.62 4.33 34.90
CA LEU A 224 4.69 3.07 34.16
C LEU A 224 4.70 1.88 35.14
N LYS A 225 5.52 1.94 36.18
CA LYS A 225 5.63 0.90 37.21
C LYS A 225 4.30 0.63 37.94
N ASN A 226 3.54 1.69 38.23
CA ASN A 226 2.33 1.57 39.04
C ASN A 226 1.07 1.25 38.23
N ASN A 227 1.05 1.51 36.92
CA ASN A 227 -0.20 1.51 36.14
C ASN A 227 -0.24 0.50 34.98
N LEU A 228 0.89 0.03 34.43
CA LEU A 228 0.85 -0.78 33.21
C LEU A 228 0.08 -2.09 33.38
N SER A 229 0.28 -2.79 34.51
CA SER A 229 -0.42 -4.04 34.82
C SER A 229 -1.93 -3.84 35.00
N GLY A 230 -2.33 -2.70 35.59
CA GLY A 230 -3.73 -2.33 35.78
C GLY A 230 -4.47 -2.12 34.46
N LEU A 231 -3.80 -1.56 33.45
CA LEU A 231 -4.39 -1.36 32.12
C LEU A 231 -4.79 -2.68 31.46
N ILE A 232 -3.95 -3.72 31.58
CA ILE A 232 -4.22 -5.05 31.01
C ILE A 232 -5.47 -5.65 31.65
N GLY A 233 -5.55 -5.63 32.98
CA GLY A 233 -6.69 -6.18 33.72
C GLY A 233 -8.00 -5.47 33.38
N GLU A 234 -7.97 -4.15 33.22
CA GLU A 234 -9.15 -3.39 32.85
C GLU A 234 -9.57 -3.58 31.39
N TYR A 235 -8.60 -3.66 30.47
CA TYR A 235 -8.87 -3.98 29.07
C TYR A 235 -9.62 -5.30 28.96
N PHE A 236 -9.10 -6.35 29.59
CA PHE A 236 -9.76 -7.65 29.61
C PHE A 236 -11.14 -7.58 30.27
N ALA A 237 -11.28 -6.83 31.36
CA ALA A 237 -12.57 -6.67 32.04
C ALA A 237 -13.64 -6.00 31.15
N THR A 238 -13.22 -5.09 30.28
CA THR A 238 -14.09 -4.26 29.43
C THR A 238 -14.38 -4.92 28.08
N ILE A 239 -13.33 -5.32 27.35
CA ILE A 239 -13.42 -5.79 25.96
C ILE A 239 -13.62 -7.31 25.88
N LYS A 240 -13.30 -8.06 26.94
CA LYS A 240 -13.39 -9.54 27.00
C LYS A 240 -12.54 -10.27 25.96
N GLU A 241 -11.47 -9.62 25.49
CA GLU A 241 -10.46 -10.20 24.61
C GLU A 241 -9.06 -9.98 25.19
N ASP A 242 -8.11 -10.78 24.74
CA ASP A 242 -6.70 -10.60 25.09
C ASP A 242 -6.11 -9.34 24.43
N LEU A 243 -5.24 -8.68 25.18
CA LEU A 243 -4.48 -7.53 24.73
C LEU A 243 -3.17 -8.00 24.10
N ASP A 244 -2.74 -7.37 23.00
CA ASP A 244 -1.45 -7.66 22.38
C ASP A 244 -0.44 -6.55 22.67
N ASN A 245 -0.86 -5.29 22.55
CA ASN A 245 0.07 -4.16 22.61
C ASN A 245 -0.45 -3.01 23.50
N ILE A 246 0.48 -2.25 24.07
CA ILE A 246 0.19 -1.03 24.84
C ILE A 246 1.05 0.10 24.27
N ILE A 247 0.42 1.23 23.95
CA ILE A 247 1.08 2.45 23.47
C ILE A 247 0.84 3.56 24.49
N ILE A 248 1.92 4.12 25.02
CA ILE A 248 1.86 5.27 25.92
C ILE A 248 2.42 6.49 25.20
N ILE A 249 1.61 7.56 25.12
CA ILE A 249 1.97 8.83 24.49
C ILE A 249 2.22 9.85 25.59
N PHE A 250 3.48 10.21 25.80
CA PHE A 250 3.89 11.35 26.63
C PHE A 250 4.07 12.59 25.77
N LYS A 251 4.34 13.74 26.41
CA LYS A 251 4.54 15.03 25.73
C LYS A 251 5.79 15.08 24.83
N ASP A 252 6.76 14.19 25.05
CA ASP A 252 8.10 14.22 24.46
C ASP A 252 8.57 12.82 23.99
N CYS A 253 7.80 11.77 24.26
CA CYS A 253 8.13 10.43 23.78
C CYS A 253 6.91 9.51 23.60
N PHE A 254 7.06 8.51 22.73
CA PHE A 254 6.17 7.35 22.62
C PHE A 254 6.85 6.13 23.23
N CYS A 255 6.09 5.31 23.96
CA CYS A 255 6.57 4.03 24.49
C CYS A 255 5.64 2.90 24.03
N TYR A 256 6.23 1.87 23.42
CA TYR A 256 5.51 0.72 22.89
C TYR A 256 5.84 -0.53 23.70
N TYR A 257 4.84 -1.20 24.23
CA TYR A 257 4.99 -2.39 25.07
C TYR A 257 4.17 -3.57 24.55
N SER A 258 4.63 -4.77 24.87
CA SER A 258 3.82 -5.98 24.80
C SER A 258 2.78 -6.03 25.92
N SER A 259 1.80 -6.91 25.78
CA SER A 259 0.87 -7.29 26.85
C SER A 259 1.52 -7.93 28.06
N LYS A 260 2.80 -8.34 27.97
CA LYS A 260 3.60 -8.82 29.10
C LYS A 260 4.46 -7.71 29.72
N VAL A 261 4.18 -6.43 29.41
CA VAL A 261 4.90 -5.27 29.99
C VAL A 261 6.37 -5.20 29.55
N VAL A 262 6.73 -5.90 28.47
CA VAL A 262 8.07 -5.80 27.85
C VAL A 262 8.08 -4.59 26.93
N LEU A 263 9.02 -3.67 27.13
CA LEU A 263 9.21 -2.51 26.25
C LEU A 263 9.78 -2.99 24.90
N TYR A 264 9.05 -2.76 23.82
CA TYR A 264 9.57 -2.95 22.47
C TYR A 264 10.52 -1.81 22.10
N GLN A 265 10.06 -0.56 22.23
CA GLN A 265 10.87 0.61 21.92
C GLN A 265 10.32 1.86 22.62
N LYS A 266 11.23 2.78 22.94
CA LYS A 266 10.92 4.17 23.31
C LYS A 266 11.44 5.08 22.20
N ILE A 267 10.57 5.95 21.69
CA ILE A 267 10.91 6.93 20.65
C ILE A 267 10.75 8.32 21.26
N ASP A 268 11.87 8.99 21.48
CA ASP A 268 11.90 10.41 21.83
C ASP A 268 11.76 11.24 20.55
N TYR A 269 11.04 12.37 20.62
CA TYR A 269 10.81 13.22 19.45
C TYR A 269 10.99 14.70 19.78
N ASN A 270 11.34 15.47 18.75
CA ASN A 270 11.38 16.92 18.79
C ASN A 270 10.20 17.50 17.99
N PHE A 271 9.56 18.55 18.52
CA PHE A 271 8.50 19.27 17.81
C PHE A 271 8.98 20.02 16.56
N GLU A 272 10.29 20.14 16.37
CA GLU A 272 10.91 20.76 15.18
C GLU A 272 11.24 19.75 14.08
N SER A 273 11.26 18.43 14.36
CA SER A 273 11.52 17.41 13.34
C SER A 273 10.22 16.91 12.71
N GLU A 274 10.31 16.44 11.45
CA GLU A 274 9.17 15.83 10.75
C GLU A 274 8.79 14.46 11.32
N ASP A 275 9.70 13.81 12.07
CA ASP A 275 9.50 12.46 12.64
C ASP A 275 8.21 12.33 13.46
N LEU A 276 7.84 13.36 14.24
CA LEU A 276 6.62 13.32 15.04
C LEU A 276 5.37 13.20 14.17
N ILE A 277 5.37 13.88 13.01
CA ILE A 277 4.25 13.81 12.06
C ILE A 277 4.19 12.42 11.45
N ASP A 278 5.32 11.81 11.10
CA ASP A 278 5.37 10.48 10.48
C ASP A 278 4.96 9.38 11.47
N ILE A 279 5.44 9.43 12.72
CA ILE A 279 5.01 8.54 13.81
C ILE A 279 3.49 8.63 14.02
N LEU A 280 2.95 9.85 14.11
CA LEU A 280 1.52 10.05 14.30
C LEU A 280 0.70 9.65 13.08
N THR A 281 1.21 9.87 11.87
CA THR A 281 0.57 9.44 10.62
C THR A 281 0.48 7.92 10.59
N SER A 282 1.56 7.23 10.93
CA SER A 282 1.59 5.77 11.02
C SER A 282 0.64 5.23 12.09
N LEU A 283 0.67 5.82 13.28
CA LEU A 283 -0.24 5.44 14.36
C LEU A 283 -1.71 5.61 13.95
N ILE A 284 -2.05 6.72 13.30
CA ILE A 284 -3.40 6.98 12.81
C ILE A 284 -3.79 5.94 11.74
N ALA A 285 -2.91 5.66 10.78
CA ALA A 285 -3.16 4.65 9.76
C ALA A 285 -3.42 3.25 10.35
N CYS A 286 -2.75 2.94 11.47
CA CYS A 286 -2.87 1.66 12.16
C CYS A 286 -4.12 1.51 13.05
N ILE A 287 -4.77 2.61 13.45
CA ILE A 287 -5.99 2.60 14.30
C ILE A 287 -7.28 2.93 13.55
N ASP A 288 -7.16 3.42 12.31
CA ASP A 288 -8.28 3.68 11.41
C ASP A 288 -8.78 2.37 10.76
N VAL A 289 -9.67 2.46 9.77
CA VAL A 289 -10.23 1.33 9.03
C VAL A 289 -9.24 0.70 8.04
N LYS A 290 -9.53 -0.54 7.66
CA LYS A 290 -8.77 -1.27 6.65
C LYS A 290 -8.78 -0.51 5.30
N THR A 291 -7.60 -0.19 4.80
CA THR A 291 -7.39 0.64 3.61
C THR A 291 -7.09 -0.20 2.38
N ALA A 292 -7.39 0.32 1.19
CA ALA A 292 -6.68 -0.12 0.00
C ALA A 292 -5.22 0.33 0.12
N PHE A 293 -4.29 -0.50 -0.34
CA PHE A 293 -2.85 -0.23 -0.26
C PHE A 293 -2.29 0.22 -1.59
N ASN A 294 -1.74 1.43 -1.60
CA ASN A 294 -0.70 1.87 -2.52
C ASN A 294 0.65 1.92 -1.80
N SER A 295 1.69 2.35 -2.50
CA SER A 295 3.04 2.38 -1.93
C SER A 295 3.16 3.19 -0.64
N ILE A 296 2.40 4.26 -0.49
CA ILE A 296 2.53 5.18 0.64
C ILE A 296 1.63 4.79 1.81
N THR A 297 0.39 4.36 1.55
CA THR A 297 -0.49 3.85 2.61
C THR A 297 0.02 2.54 3.19
N PHE A 298 0.66 1.70 2.37
CA PHE A 298 1.34 0.50 2.85
C PHE A 298 2.50 0.85 3.78
N GLU A 299 3.37 1.79 3.37
CA GLU A 299 4.44 2.28 4.22
C GLU A 299 3.90 2.94 5.51
N SER A 300 2.80 3.70 5.45
CA SER A 300 2.25 4.29 6.67
C SER A 300 1.84 3.25 7.72
N GLN A 301 1.40 2.05 7.33
CA GLN A 301 1.01 0.99 8.27
C GLN A 301 2.13 0.00 8.62
N PHE A 302 3.12 -0.18 7.74
CA PHE A 302 4.14 -1.22 7.88
C PHE A 302 5.58 -0.69 7.80
N GLY A 303 5.78 0.59 7.56
CA GLY A 303 7.09 1.26 7.52
C GLY A 303 7.73 1.40 8.90
N SER A 304 8.90 2.01 8.93
CA SER A 304 9.82 2.09 10.07
C SER A 304 9.22 2.70 11.34
N TYR A 305 8.25 3.61 11.21
CA TYR A 305 7.54 4.21 12.34
C TYR A 305 6.32 3.41 12.85
N SER A 306 5.93 2.35 12.15
CA SER A 306 4.76 1.56 12.52
C SER A 306 5.02 0.64 13.71
N LEU A 307 3.97 0.39 14.52
CA LEU A 307 4.06 -0.59 15.59
C LEU A 307 4.34 -2.00 15.04
N PHE A 308 3.87 -2.32 13.83
CA PHE A 308 4.20 -3.59 13.18
C PHE A 308 5.71 -3.71 12.99
N PHE A 309 6.37 -2.71 12.41
CA PHE A 309 7.83 -2.70 12.25
C PHE A 309 8.55 -2.76 13.59
N ILE A 310 8.22 -1.87 14.53
CA ILE A 310 8.86 -1.79 15.85
C ILE A 310 8.81 -3.14 16.58
N LYS A 311 7.62 -3.76 16.61
CA LYS A 311 7.42 -5.08 17.22
C LYS A 311 8.19 -6.17 16.47
N SER A 312 8.20 -6.11 15.13
CA SER A 312 8.91 -7.08 14.29
C SER A 312 10.40 -7.07 14.55
N VAL A 313 11.02 -5.88 14.53
CA VAL A 313 12.45 -5.69 14.78
C VAL A 313 12.82 -6.25 16.14
N PHE A 314 12.06 -5.89 17.18
CA PHE A 314 12.28 -6.41 18.53
C PHE A 314 12.23 -7.95 18.57
N LEU A 315 11.16 -8.56 18.03
CA LEU A 315 10.99 -10.01 18.06
C LEU A 315 12.04 -10.74 17.22
N MET A 316 12.43 -10.19 16.08
CA MET A 316 13.47 -10.75 15.21
C MET A 316 14.85 -10.68 15.88
N GLN A 317 15.19 -9.58 16.56
CA GLN A 317 16.43 -9.46 17.31
C GLN A 317 16.50 -10.46 18.47
N GLU A 318 15.41 -10.63 19.22
CA GLU A 318 15.35 -11.64 20.29
C GLU A 318 15.45 -13.07 19.73
N TYR A 319 14.87 -13.32 18.55
CA TYR A 319 15.00 -14.59 17.85
C TYR A 319 16.44 -14.84 17.41
N LEU A 320 17.12 -13.85 16.83
CA LEU A 320 18.53 -13.94 16.42
C LEU A 320 19.44 -14.27 17.60
N LYS A 321 19.27 -13.59 18.75
CA LYS A 321 20.03 -13.86 19.98
C LYS A 321 19.82 -15.28 20.51
N SER A 322 18.62 -15.83 20.34
CA SER A 322 18.26 -17.15 20.86
C SER A 322 18.64 -18.30 19.92
N ASN A 323 18.90 -18.03 18.63
CA ASN A 323 19.10 -19.04 17.59
C ASN A 323 20.36 -18.74 16.74
N VAL A 324 21.43 -18.25 17.37
CA VAL A 324 22.66 -17.81 16.68
C VAL A 324 23.24 -18.92 15.79
N GLU A 325 23.36 -20.14 16.32
CA GLU A 325 23.96 -21.28 15.59
C GLU A 325 23.15 -21.68 14.35
N ASP A 326 21.81 -21.68 14.47
CA ASP A 326 20.91 -22.06 13.37
C ASP A 326 20.90 -21.03 12.22
N ILE A 327 21.13 -19.75 12.55
CA ILE A 327 21.05 -18.65 11.59
C ILE A 327 22.43 -18.27 11.04
N GLN A 328 23.53 -18.67 11.69
CA GLN A 328 24.88 -18.29 11.29
C GLN A 328 25.18 -18.56 9.82
N VAL A 329 24.87 -19.76 9.32
CA VAL A 329 25.11 -20.12 7.91
C VAL A 329 24.31 -19.23 6.96
N VAL A 330 23.06 -18.94 7.32
CA VAL A 330 22.18 -18.08 6.52
C VAL A 330 22.69 -16.64 6.50
N ARG A 331 23.20 -16.16 7.65
CA ARG A 331 23.81 -14.84 7.79
C ARG A 331 25.09 -14.72 6.97
N GLU A 332 25.99 -15.69 7.02
CA GLU A 332 27.24 -15.67 6.24
C GLU A 332 26.95 -15.67 4.72
N GLU A 333 25.96 -16.45 4.28
CA GLU A 333 25.53 -16.46 2.89
C GLU A 333 24.89 -15.13 2.49
N TRP A 334 24.03 -14.55 3.34
CA TRP A 334 23.49 -13.21 3.14
C TRP A 334 24.61 -12.17 3.00
N GLU A 335 25.55 -12.11 3.95
CA GLU A 335 26.70 -11.19 3.90
C GLU A 335 27.51 -11.36 2.61
N ARG A 336 27.71 -12.60 2.12
CA ARG A 336 28.42 -12.89 0.87
C ARG A 336 27.74 -12.33 -0.39
N TYR A 337 26.41 -12.33 -0.45
CA TYR A 337 25.69 -11.75 -1.58
C TYR A 337 25.64 -10.23 -1.49
N PHE A 338 25.35 -9.70 -0.31
CA PHE A 338 25.16 -8.26 -0.09
C PHE A 338 26.50 -7.50 -0.11
N SER A 339 27.62 -8.12 0.28
CA SER A 339 28.98 -7.50 0.16
C SER A 339 29.44 -7.21 -1.26
N LYS A 340 28.78 -7.77 -2.28
CA LYS A 340 29.06 -7.44 -3.69
C LYS A 340 28.39 -6.15 -4.14
N VAL A 341 27.38 -5.70 -3.39
CA VAL A 341 26.45 -4.65 -3.76
C VAL A 341 26.65 -3.47 -2.79
N TYR A 342 26.60 -3.72 -1.49
CA TYR A 342 26.67 -2.73 -0.41
C TYR A 342 28.12 -2.41 0.01
N GLN A 343 28.35 -1.24 0.61
CA GLN A 343 29.67 -0.85 1.11
C GLN A 343 30.02 -1.58 2.42
N ALA A 344 31.33 -1.72 2.69
CA ALA A 344 31.79 -2.25 3.96
C ALA A 344 31.38 -1.31 5.11
N GLY A 345 30.59 -1.83 6.05
CA GLY A 345 30.02 -1.06 7.17
C GLY A 345 28.51 -0.85 7.09
N ASP A 346 27.91 -0.92 5.90
CA ASP A 346 26.44 -0.87 5.72
C ASP A 346 25.77 -2.25 6.01
N ILE A 347 26.58 -3.32 6.04
CA ILE A 347 26.11 -4.69 6.24
C ILE A 347 26.19 -5.02 7.73
N ASP A 348 25.07 -4.88 8.41
CA ASP A 348 24.94 -5.17 9.84
C ASP A 348 23.67 -5.98 10.15
N GLU A 349 23.49 -6.27 11.44
CA GLU A 349 22.31 -7.00 11.93
C GLU A 349 21.01 -6.22 11.71
N GLU A 350 21.06 -4.89 11.74
CA GLU A 350 19.88 -4.04 11.52
C GLU A 350 19.37 -4.19 10.09
N LEU A 351 20.27 -4.14 9.10
CA LEU A 351 19.95 -4.37 7.70
C LEU A 351 19.41 -5.79 7.45
N LEU A 352 20.00 -6.81 8.09
CA LEU A 352 19.49 -8.19 8.00
C LEU A 352 18.05 -8.28 8.50
N VAL A 353 17.73 -7.67 9.65
CA VAL A 353 16.39 -7.65 10.23
C VAL A 353 15.41 -6.88 9.34
N LYS A 354 15.82 -5.73 8.79
CA LYS A 354 15.00 -4.94 7.85
C LYS A 354 14.67 -5.73 6.58
N HIS A 355 15.65 -6.42 5.98
CA HIS A 355 15.41 -7.29 4.83
C HIS A 355 14.51 -8.47 5.19
N ALA A 356 14.68 -9.07 6.37
CA ALA A 356 13.85 -10.17 6.83
C ALA A 356 12.39 -9.76 7.02
N TYR A 357 12.17 -8.57 7.58
CA TYR A 357 10.85 -7.98 7.73
C TYR A 357 10.19 -7.67 6.38
N LEU A 358 10.91 -7.03 5.44
CA LEU A 358 10.37 -6.78 4.09
C LEU A 358 10.01 -8.08 3.37
N SER A 359 10.88 -9.09 3.45
CA SER A 359 10.63 -10.41 2.89
C SER A 359 9.36 -11.03 3.47
N LEU A 360 9.16 -10.96 4.79
CA LEU A 360 7.95 -11.46 5.47
C LEU A 360 6.68 -10.70 5.03
N LEU A 361 6.74 -9.38 4.87
CA LEU A 361 5.62 -8.60 4.35
C LEU A 361 5.23 -9.02 2.94
N ILE A 362 6.19 -9.09 2.01
CA ILE A 362 5.99 -9.50 0.62
C ILE A 362 5.31 -10.87 0.56
N LYS A 363 5.86 -11.81 1.31
CA LYS A 363 5.37 -13.16 1.51
C LYS A 363 3.89 -13.19 1.89
N ILE A 364 3.53 -12.50 2.97
CA ILE A 364 2.16 -12.48 3.49
C ILE A 364 1.21 -11.76 2.54
N VAL A 365 1.63 -10.65 1.92
CA VAL A 365 0.85 -9.93 0.91
C VAL A 365 0.46 -10.86 -0.25
N LEU A 366 1.43 -11.59 -0.82
CA LEU A 366 1.19 -12.52 -1.92
C LEU A 366 0.25 -13.66 -1.51
N PHE A 367 0.37 -14.14 -0.28
CA PHE A 367 -0.52 -15.18 0.24
C PHE A 367 -1.95 -14.67 0.38
N CYS A 368 -2.15 -13.51 1.00
CA CYS A 368 -3.46 -12.87 1.09
C CYS A 368 -4.07 -12.59 -0.30
N ARG A 369 -3.24 -12.31 -1.31
CA ARG A 369 -3.70 -12.00 -2.67
C ARG A 369 -4.15 -13.23 -3.46
N TYR A 370 -3.44 -14.35 -3.35
CA TYR A 370 -3.62 -15.52 -4.23
C TYR A 370 -4.22 -16.74 -3.57
N LEU A 371 -4.07 -16.88 -2.25
CA LEU A 371 -4.53 -18.06 -1.54
C LEU A 371 -5.90 -17.80 -0.92
N PRO A 372 -6.85 -18.75 -1.04
CA PRO A 372 -8.10 -18.70 -0.28
C PRO A 372 -7.80 -18.62 1.22
N GLU A 373 -8.58 -17.80 1.95
CA GLU A 373 -8.46 -17.61 3.40
C GLU A 373 -8.39 -18.94 4.17
N LYS A 374 -9.16 -19.94 3.75
CA LYS A 374 -9.13 -21.29 4.35
C LYS A 374 -7.79 -22.00 4.20
N ILE A 375 -7.10 -21.83 3.07
CA ILE A 375 -5.77 -22.42 2.87
C ILE A 375 -4.77 -21.72 3.78
N VAL A 376 -4.79 -20.39 3.83
CA VAL A 376 -3.84 -19.65 4.67
C VAL A 376 -4.05 -19.94 6.15
N ASN A 377 -5.30 -19.98 6.61
CA ASN A 377 -5.62 -20.26 8.01
C ASN A 377 -5.34 -21.71 8.44
N ASN A 378 -5.34 -22.66 7.50
CA ASN A 378 -5.12 -24.08 7.80
C ASN A 378 -3.67 -24.52 7.56
N ALA A 379 -2.85 -23.69 6.92
CA ALA A 379 -1.48 -24.07 6.63
C ALA A 379 -0.69 -24.22 7.92
N HIS A 380 0.02 -25.34 8.03
CA HIS A 380 0.84 -25.64 9.20
C HIS A 380 2.20 -24.96 9.15
N SER A 381 2.64 -24.55 7.96
CA SER A 381 3.93 -23.88 7.77
C SER A 381 3.91 -22.93 6.58
N PHE A 382 4.87 -22.01 6.57
CA PHE A 382 5.12 -21.11 5.44
C PHE A 382 5.54 -21.86 4.17
N VAL A 383 6.22 -23.01 4.33
CA VAL A 383 6.65 -23.88 3.23
C VAL A 383 5.43 -24.40 2.47
N GLU A 384 4.39 -24.85 3.17
CA GLU A 384 3.15 -25.34 2.57
C GLU A 384 2.47 -24.27 1.68
N LEU A 385 2.50 -23.01 2.11
CA LEU A 385 1.96 -21.88 1.35
C LEU A 385 2.83 -21.55 0.13
N SER A 386 4.15 -21.72 0.25
CA SER A 386 5.11 -21.48 -0.83
C SER A 386 5.00 -22.52 -1.95
N GLU A 387 4.72 -23.79 -1.61
CA GLU A 387 4.51 -24.87 -2.60
C GLU A 387 3.41 -24.54 -3.62
N PHE A 388 2.42 -23.71 -3.24
CA PHE A 388 1.37 -23.29 -4.16
C PHE A 388 1.92 -22.56 -5.38
N PHE A 389 2.89 -21.65 -5.17
CA PHE A 389 3.54 -20.91 -6.25
C PHE A 389 4.45 -21.81 -7.08
N GLU A 390 5.21 -22.70 -6.42
CA GLU A 390 6.09 -23.65 -7.10
C GLU A 390 5.32 -24.60 -8.02
N LYS A 391 4.14 -25.09 -7.59
CA LYS A 391 3.23 -25.90 -8.43
C LYS A 391 2.76 -25.16 -9.69
N LYS A 392 2.80 -23.83 -9.69
CA LYS A 392 2.49 -22.96 -10.84
C LYS A 392 3.74 -22.57 -11.65
N GLY A 393 4.92 -23.06 -11.27
CA GLY A 393 6.19 -22.71 -11.90
C GLY A 393 6.69 -21.31 -11.53
N ILE A 394 6.18 -20.76 -10.42
CA ILE A 394 6.56 -19.45 -9.91
C ILE A 394 7.58 -19.66 -8.78
N GLU A 395 8.83 -19.34 -9.06
CA GLU A 395 9.92 -19.48 -8.11
C GLU A 395 10.23 -18.09 -7.49
N LEU A 396 9.62 -17.81 -6.34
CA LEU A 396 9.73 -16.51 -5.66
C LEU A 396 10.92 -16.42 -4.72
N PHE A 397 11.06 -17.40 -3.83
CA PHE A 397 11.92 -17.33 -2.65
C PHE A 397 13.22 -18.11 -2.82
N ILE A 398 13.84 -18.02 -3.99
CA ILE A 398 15.12 -18.66 -4.21
C ILE A 398 16.21 -17.84 -3.52
N ASN A 399 17.09 -18.49 -2.77
CA ASN A 399 18.06 -17.85 -1.88
C ASN A 399 17.35 -17.03 -0.78
N ASP A 400 16.30 -17.59 -0.19
CA ASP A 400 15.57 -16.97 0.92
C ASP A 400 16.41 -16.95 2.20
N PHE A 401 17.26 -15.93 2.32
CA PHE A 401 18.05 -15.65 3.52
C PHE A 401 17.18 -15.32 4.75
N TYR A 402 15.87 -15.18 4.56
CA TYR A 402 14.94 -14.61 5.53
C TYR A 402 13.92 -15.63 6.02
N GLY A 403 14.04 -16.89 5.60
CA GLY A 403 13.09 -17.95 5.93
C GLY A 403 12.91 -18.17 7.43
N TRP A 404 13.95 -17.86 8.24
CA TRP A 404 13.92 -17.97 9.70
C TRP A 404 12.89 -17.04 10.35
N ALA A 405 12.59 -15.88 9.76
CA ALA A 405 11.59 -14.94 10.31
C ALA A 405 10.17 -15.55 10.33
N ASN A 406 9.90 -16.53 9.46
CA ASN A 406 8.62 -17.23 9.42
C ASN A 406 8.34 -18.09 10.67
N ASN A 407 9.39 -18.41 11.45
CA ASN A 407 9.27 -19.19 12.69
C ASN A 407 8.77 -18.35 13.87
N ILE A 408 8.64 -17.02 13.70
CA ILE A 408 8.12 -16.10 14.71
C ILE A 408 6.60 -16.01 14.53
N GLU A 409 5.86 -17.00 15.06
CA GLU A 409 4.42 -17.17 14.81
C GLU A 409 3.59 -15.93 15.14
N VAL A 410 3.83 -15.31 16.30
CA VAL A 410 3.11 -14.10 16.73
C VAL A 410 3.23 -12.99 15.69
N LEU A 411 4.44 -12.81 15.13
CA LEU A 411 4.69 -11.78 14.15
C LEU A 411 3.95 -12.06 12.83
N ARG A 412 4.07 -13.29 12.34
CA ARG A 412 3.39 -13.75 11.13
C ARG A 412 1.87 -13.55 11.26
N ASP A 413 1.30 -13.96 12.38
CA ASP A 413 -0.15 -13.95 12.60
C ASP A 413 -0.68 -12.52 12.71
N ASP A 414 0.06 -11.61 13.36
CA ASP A 414 -0.30 -10.19 13.46
C ASP A 414 -0.34 -9.52 12.08
N ILE A 415 0.72 -9.69 11.28
CA ILE A 415 0.80 -9.12 9.93
C ILE A 415 -0.28 -9.74 9.03
N PHE A 416 -0.49 -11.06 9.12
CA PHE A 416 -1.53 -11.73 8.34
C PHE A 416 -2.92 -11.19 8.66
N HIS A 417 -3.26 -11.02 9.94
CA HIS A 417 -4.54 -10.44 10.32
C HIS A 417 -4.72 -9.01 9.79
N ALA A 418 -3.66 -8.19 9.83
CA ALA A 418 -3.68 -6.84 9.29
C ALA A 418 -3.88 -6.83 7.76
N LEU A 419 -3.27 -7.75 7.03
CA LEU A 419 -3.32 -7.82 5.56
C LEU A 419 -4.46 -8.68 4.98
N ASN A 420 -5.12 -9.52 5.79
CA ASN A 420 -6.15 -10.43 5.31
C ASN A 420 -7.35 -9.67 4.73
N LYS A 421 -7.71 -9.91 3.46
CA LYS A 421 -8.74 -9.16 2.70
C LYS A 421 -8.37 -7.69 2.44
N ALA A 422 -7.09 -7.34 2.47
CA ALA A 422 -6.66 -6.04 2.00
C ALA A 422 -6.82 -5.97 0.47
N GLU A 423 -7.17 -4.78 -0.01
CA GLU A 423 -7.15 -4.46 -1.43
C GLU A 423 -5.81 -3.81 -1.74
N TYR A 424 -5.24 -4.12 -2.89
CA TYR A 424 -3.97 -3.56 -3.35
C TYR A 424 -4.22 -2.83 -4.66
N GLU A 425 -3.78 -1.58 -4.73
CA GLU A 425 -3.80 -0.79 -5.95
C GLU A 425 -2.77 -1.36 -6.95
N SER A 426 -3.03 -1.20 -8.24
CA SER A 426 -2.23 -1.82 -9.32
C SER A 426 -0.95 -1.03 -9.59
N GLU A 427 -0.04 -1.03 -8.61
CA GLU A 427 1.19 -0.25 -8.60
C GLU A 427 2.34 -1.00 -7.88
N ASP A 428 3.52 -0.39 -7.87
CA ASP A 428 4.69 -0.81 -7.09
C ASP A 428 4.47 -0.50 -5.60
N ILE A 429 3.68 -1.33 -4.91
CA ILE A 429 3.28 -1.10 -3.51
C ILE A 429 4.47 -1.18 -2.52
N PHE A 430 5.55 -1.87 -2.88
CA PHE A 430 6.68 -2.08 -1.99
C PHE A 430 7.77 -1.00 -2.12
N ARG A 431 7.66 -0.08 -3.09
CA ARG A 431 8.67 0.93 -3.37
C ARG A 431 9.05 1.79 -2.16
N VAL A 432 8.06 2.42 -1.52
CA VAL A 432 8.31 3.42 -0.47
C VAL A 432 8.85 2.72 0.77
N ILE A 433 8.26 1.59 1.14
CA ILE A 433 8.71 0.79 2.29
C ILE A 433 10.12 0.20 2.05
N TYR A 434 10.47 -0.18 0.82
CA TYR A 434 11.84 -0.57 0.49
C TYR A 434 12.82 0.60 0.68
N GLN A 435 12.47 1.79 0.18
CA GLN A 435 13.30 3.00 0.32
C GLN A 435 13.48 3.46 1.77
N ASP A 436 12.46 3.26 2.59
CA ASP A 436 12.49 3.51 4.03
C ASP A 436 13.44 2.52 4.74
N MET A 437 13.47 1.26 4.30
CA MET A 437 14.30 0.21 4.91
C MET A 437 15.76 0.22 4.48
N VAL A 438 16.08 0.73 3.29
CA VAL A 438 17.47 0.79 2.78
C VAL A 438 18.06 2.18 2.97
N SER A 439 19.22 2.26 3.64
CA SER A 439 19.83 3.54 4.03
C SER A 439 20.11 4.45 2.82
N PRO A 440 20.03 5.78 2.97
CA PRO A 440 20.36 6.72 1.90
C PRO A 440 21.79 6.57 1.37
N SER A 441 22.78 6.31 2.23
CA SER A 441 24.19 6.11 1.85
C SER A 441 24.34 4.89 0.93
N THR A 442 23.71 3.80 1.30
CA THR A 442 23.64 2.59 0.49
C THR A 442 22.93 2.84 -0.85
N ARG A 443 21.77 3.51 -0.84
CA ARG A 443 21.04 3.81 -2.09
C ARG A 443 21.85 4.68 -3.05
N HIS A 444 22.56 5.68 -2.52
CA HIS A 444 23.45 6.52 -3.31
C HIS A 444 24.63 5.75 -3.90
N ALA A 445 25.24 4.84 -3.13
CA ALA A 445 26.34 3.99 -3.60
C ALA A 445 25.94 3.06 -4.75
N LEU A 446 24.66 2.65 -4.78
CA LEU A 446 24.09 1.75 -5.77
C LEU A 446 23.49 2.45 -6.99
N GLY A 447 23.35 3.79 -6.95
CA GLY A 447 22.56 4.51 -7.94
C GLY A 447 21.08 4.14 -7.91
N GLU A 448 20.56 3.66 -6.77
CA GLU A 448 19.15 3.30 -6.56
C GLU A 448 18.25 4.55 -6.48
N PHE A 449 18.19 5.31 -7.57
CA PHE A 449 17.17 6.31 -7.81
C PHE A 449 15.99 5.64 -8.51
N TYR A 450 14.93 5.40 -7.76
CA TYR A 450 13.72 4.81 -8.31
C TYR A 450 13.13 5.68 -9.41
N THR A 451 12.88 5.07 -10.56
CA THR A 451 12.22 5.75 -11.69
C THR A 451 10.78 6.10 -11.28
N PRO A 452 10.34 7.36 -11.41
CA PRO A 452 8.93 7.71 -11.21
C PRO A 452 8.04 6.89 -12.16
N PRO A 453 6.96 6.24 -11.67
CA PRO A 453 6.06 5.41 -12.48
C PRO A 453 5.49 6.15 -13.68
N GLU A 454 5.22 7.45 -13.54
CA GLU A 454 4.73 8.29 -14.63
C GLU A 454 5.75 8.42 -15.76
N LEU A 455 7.04 8.51 -15.41
CA LEU A 455 8.12 8.53 -16.40
C LEU A 455 8.27 7.16 -17.07
N ALA A 456 8.23 6.07 -16.28
CA ALA A 456 8.29 4.71 -16.81
C ALA A 456 7.11 4.43 -17.76
N GLN A 457 5.89 4.83 -17.39
CA GLN A 457 4.68 4.72 -18.19
C GLN A 457 4.83 5.44 -19.53
N LEU A 458 5.27 6.71 -19.51
CA LEU A 458 5.49 7.50 -20.73
C LEU A 458 6.48 6.82 -21.68
N MET A 459 7.58 6.26 -21.16
CA MET A 459 8.57 5.56 -21.96
C MET A 459 8.02 4.25 -22.54
N VAL A 460 7.30 3.48 -21.73
CA VAL A 460 6.68 2.20 -22.15
C VAL A 460 5.61 2.44 -23.21
N ASP A 461 4.79 3.48 -23.06
CA ASP A 461 3.73 3.83 -24.00
C ASP A 461 4.25 4.13 -25.41
N GLU A 462 5.45 4.71 -25.51
CA GLU A 462 6.11 5.05 -26.76
C GLU A 462 6.85 3.86 -27.41
N VAL A 463 7.43 2.96 -26.59
CA VAL A 463 8.41 1.98 -27.09
C VAL A 463 7.85 0.55 -27.16
N TYR A 464 7.00 0.14 -26.21
CA TYR A 464 6.59 -1.25 -26.10
C TYR A 464 5.44 -1.62 -27.05
N MET A 465 5.58 -2.75 -27.76
CA MET A 465 4.50 -3.36 -28.52
C MET A 465 4.12 -4.73 -27.94
N LEU A 466 2.82 -5.07 -28.00
CA LEU A 466 2.31 -6.31 -27.43
C LEU A 466 3.02 -7.54 -28.01
N GLY A 467 3.69 -8.29 -27.14
CA GLY A 467 4.41 -9.51 -27.49
C GLY A 467 5.91 -9.32 -27.74
N ASP A 468 6.44 -8.10 -27.61
CA ASP A 468 7.88 -7.84 -27.69
C ASP A 468 8.64 -8.65 -26.64
N LEU A 469 9.75 -9.26 -27.06
CA LEU A 469 10.78 -9.72 -26.14
C LEU A 469 11.39 -8.48 -25.50
N THR A 470 11.45 -8.41 -24.18
CA THR A 470 11.91 -7.21 -23.45
C THR A 470 12.82 -7.60 -22.30
N LEU A 471 13.91 -6.85 -22.11
CA LEU A 471 14.84 -7.02 -21.02
C LEU A 471 15.03 -5.67 -20.30
N ASP A 472 14.82 -5.67 -19.00
CA ASP A 472 15.28 -4.62 -18.09
C ASP A 472 16.57 -5.10 -17.37
N PRO A 473 17.76 -4.58 -17.74
CA PRO A 473 19.05 -5.08 -17.25
C PRO A 473 19.43 -4.58 -15.85
N ALA A 474 18.63 -3.70 -15.24
CA ALA A 474 18.83 -3.16 -13.89
C ALA A 474 17.46 -2.89 -13.26
N CYS A 475 16.65 -3.94 -13.13
CA CYS A 475 15.21 -3.78 -12.99
C CYS A 475 14.76 -3.23 -11.62
N GLY A 476 15.62 -3.25 -10.59
CA GLY A 476 15.28 -2.76 -9.26
C GLY A 476 14.02 -3.44 -8.72
N SER A 477 13.05 -2.64 -8.25
CA SER A 477 11.73 -3.09 -7.81
C SER A 477 10.78 -3.48 -8.96
N GLY A 478 11.22 -3.41 -10.21
CA GLY A 478 10.46 -3.83 -11.39
C GLY A 478 9.52 -2.76 -11.97
N THR A 479 9.72 -1.46 -11.68
CA THR A 479 8.82 -0.38 -12.13
C THR A 479 8.53 -0.41 -13.64
N PHE A 480 9.56 -0.53 -14.50
CA PHE A 480 9.33 -0.63 -15.95
C PHE A 480 8.57 -1.89 -16.34
N LEU A 481 8.87 -3.03 -15.70
CA LEU A 481 8.21 -4.31 -15.98
C LEU A 481 6.73 -4.27 -15.58
N VAL A 482 6.39 -3.63 -14.46
CA VAL A 482 5.01 -3.38 -14.04
C VAL A 482 4.27 -2.51 -15.06
N GLU A 483 4.87 -1.42 -15.52
CA GLU A 483 4.24 -0.56 -16.54
C GLU A 483 4.06 -1.28 -17.88
N ILE A 484 5.01 -2.14 -18.27
CA ILE A 484 4.85 -3.01 -19.46
C ILE A 484 3.67 -3.97 -19.27
N ILE A 485 3.50 -4.57 -18.09
CA ILE A 485 2.35 -5.44 -17.80
C ILE A 485 1.03 -4.66 -17.88
N ASN A 486 0.98 -3.45 -17.34
CA ASN A 486 -0.17 -2.56 -17.44
C ASN A 486 -0.50 -2.25 -18.90
N LYS A 487 0.51 -1.96 -19.73
CA LYS A 487 0.35 -1.78 -21.17
C LYS A 487 -0.15 -3.05 -21.86
N ILE A 488 0.43 -4.22 -21.55
CA ILE A 488 0.00 -5.54 -22.07
C ILE A 488 -1.49 -5.74 -21.79
N LYS A 489 -1.95 -5.53 -20.56
CA LYS A 489 -3.37 -5.66 -20.18
C LYS A 489 -4.28 -4.72 -20.97
N SER A 490 -3.82 -3.50 -21.26
CA SER A 490 -4.59 -2.54 -22.04
C SER A 490 -4.72 -2.92 -23.52
N LEU A 491 -3.77 -3.69 -24.06
CA LEU A 491 -3.69 -4.05 -25.48
C LEU A 491 -4.21 -5.46 -25.78
N ALA A 492 -4.03 -6.41 -24.86
CA ALA A 492 -4.37 -7.82 -25.06
C ALA A 492 -5.87 -8.07 -24.90
N LYS A 493 -6.40 -9.02 -25.69
CA LYS A 493 -7.84 -9.32 -25.74
C LYS A 493 -8.28 -10.51 -24.87
N ASP A 494 -7.32 -11.32 -24.44
CA ASP A 494 -7.54 -12.54 -23.66
C ASP A 494 -6.34 -12.85 -22.74
N GLY A 495 -6.58 -13.68 -21.73
CA GLY A 495 -5.56 -14.06 -20.73
C GLY A 495 -4.37 -14.83 -21.31
N LYS A 496 -4.56 -15.57 -22.41
CA LYS A 496 -3.49 -16.33 -23.07
C LYS A 496 -2.48 -15.40 -23.75
N SER A 497 -2.97 -14.33 -24.38
CA SER A 497 -2.14 -13.30 -24.99
C SER A 497 -1.34 -12.53 -23.93
N ILE A 498 -1.95 -12.27 -22.77
CA ILE A 498 -1.29 -11.66 -21.61
C ILE A 498 -0.16 -12.56 -21.11
N SER A 499 -0.47 -13.82 -20.79
CA SER A 499 0.51 -14.82 -20.33
C SER A 499 1.69 -14.96 -21.30
N LYS A 500 1.41 -15.07 -22.60
CA LYS A 500 2.45 -15.15 -23.63
C LYS A 500 3.34 -13.89 -23.68
N ALA A 501 2.74 -12.70 -23.54
CA ALA A 501 3.50 -11.45 -23.52
C ALA A 501 4.34 -11.30 -22.25
N ILE A 502 3.82 -11.71 -21.09
CA ILE A 502 4.56 -11.72 -19.82
C ILE A 502 5.77 -12.67 -19.90
N ASN A 503 5.63 -13.83 -20.57
CA ASN A 503 6.73 -14.78 -20.76
C ASN A 503 7.92 -14.21 -21.56
N ASN A 504 7.69 -13.10 -22.26
CA ASN A 504 8.70 -12.40 -23.04
C ASN A 504 9.39 -11.27 -22.26
N LEU A 505 9.01 -11.03 -21.01
CA LEU A 505 9.64 -10.04 -20.15
C LEU A 505 10.76 -10.69 -19.35
N TYR A 506 11.90 -10.02 -19.25
CA TYR A 506 13.09 -10.42 -18.51
C TYR A 506 13.57 -9.25 -17.66
N GLY A 507 14.03 -9.53 -16.44
CA GLY A 507 14.59 -8.53 -15.54
C GLY A 507 15.85 -9.05 -14.86
N PHE A 508 16.90 -8.24 -14.80
CA PHE A 508 18.13 -8.55 -14.08
C PHE A 508 18.37 -7.53 -12.99
N ASP A 509 18.81 -7.99 -11.82
CA ASP A 509 19.32 -7.11 -10.77
C ASP A 509 20.41 -7.81 -9.96
N VAL A 510 21.36 -7.03 -9.42
CA VAL A 510 22.45 -7.53 -8.57
C VAL A 510 22.04 -7.67 -7.11
N ASN A 511 20.96 -7.00 -6.70
CA ASN A 511 20.47 -6.97 -5.34
C ASN A 511 19.39 -8.05 -5.11
N PRO A 512 19.63 -9.05 -4.23
CA PRO A 512 18.67 -10.13 -3.98
C PRO A 512 17.29 -9.65 -3.50
N ILE A 513 17.25 -8.57 -2.70
CA ILE A 513 15.96 -8.07 -2.17
C ILE A 513 15.18 -7.33 -3.26
N ALA A 514 15.85 -6.62 -4.17
CA ALA A 514 15.21 -5.97 -5.32
C ALA A 514 14.58 -6.99 -6.27
N VAL A 515 15.27 -8.11 -6.55
CA VAL A 515 14.72 -9.23 -7.33
C VAL A 515 13.43 -9.78 -6.70
N LEU A 516 13.40 -9.95 -5.38
CA LEU A 516 12.21 -10.41 -4.66
C LEU A 516 11.05 -9.41 -4.79
N VAL A 517 11.32 -8.12 -4.57
CA VAL A 517 10.33 -7.05 -4.72
C VAL A 517 9.78 -6.99 -6.15
N SER A 518 10.64 -7.07 -7.16
CA SER A 518 10.26 -7.06 -8.58
C SER A 518 9.33 -8.21 -8.93
N LYS A 519 9.67 -9.44 -8.50
CA LYS A 519 8.79 -10.61 -8.68
C LYS A 519 7.43 -10.41 -8.01
N ALA A 520 7.42 -9.87 -6.80
CA ALA A 520 6.19 -9.64 -6.05
C ALA A 520 5.29 -8.58 -6.70
N ASN A 521 5.88 -7.46 -7.14
CA ASN A 521 5.16 -6.39 -7.84
C ASN A 521 4.57 -6.87 -9.17
N ILE A 522 5.34 -7.65 -9.93
CA ILE A 522 4.85 -8.29 -11.16
C ILE A 522 3.67 -9.19 -10.84
N LEU A 523 3.79 -10.05 -9.83
CA LEU A 523 2.71 -10.93 -9.43
C LEU A 523 1.47 -10.16 -9.05
N LEU A 524 1.54 -9.18 -8.15
CA LEU A 524 0.38 -8.38 -7.72
C LEU A 524 -0.38 -7.74 -8.88
N ASN A 525 0.33 -7.45 -9.98
CA ASN A 525 -0.24 -6.97 -11.22
C ASN A 525 -0.76 -8.09 -12.15
N ILE A 526 -0.95 -9.31 -11.68
CA ILE A 526 -1.54 -10.43 -12.40
C ILE A 526 -2.77 -10.92 -11.63
N GLU A 527 -3.94 -10.83 -12.26
CA GLU A 527 -5.21 -11.11 -11.57
C GLU A 527 -5.41 -12.58 -11.23
N ASP A 528 -4.99 -13.47 -12.13
CA ASP A 528 -5.19 -14.91 -12.00
C ASP A 528 -3.94 -15.68 -12.47
N ILE A 529 -3.36 -16.45 -11.55
CA ILE A 529 -2.22 -17.35 -11.79
C ILE A 529 -2.65 -18.83 -11.91
N SER A 530 -3.96 -19.10 -11.97
CA SER A 530 -4.50 -20.45 -11.90
C SER A 530 -4.44 -21.22 -13.23
N ASN A 531 -4.52 -20.51 -14.37
CA ASN A 531 -4.82 -21.12 -15.67
C ASN A 531 -3.59 -21.45 -16.54
N GLU A 532 -2.44 -20.79 -16.35
CA GLU A 532 -1.21 -21.04 -17.12
C GLU A 532 0.05 -20.86 -16.26
N LYS A 533 1.17 -21.51 -16.65
CA LYS A 533 2.47 -21.24 -16.02
C LYS A 533 2.93 -19.85 -16.43
N ILE A 534 3.20 -19.00 -15.44
CA ILE A 534 3.74 -17.65 -15.65
C ILE A 534 5.17 -17.65 -15.11
N PRO A 535 6.18 -18.00 -15.93
CA PRO A 535 7.58 -17.84 -15.55
C PRO A 535 7.88 -16.38 -15.25
N LEU A 536 8.25 -16.10 -14.00
CA LEU A 536 8.80 -14.82 -13.58
C LEU A 536 10.29 -14.81 -13.93
N ASN A 537 10.63 -14.38 -15.15
CA ASN A 537 12.01 -14.33 -15.66
C ASN A 537 12.82 -13.16 -15.05
N ILE A 538 12.80 -13.03 -13.73
CA ILE A 538 13.54 -12.03 -12.98
C ILE A 538 14.66 -12.73 -12.23
N PHE A 539 15.89 -12.32 -12.48
CA PHE A 539 17.07 -13.06 -12.06
C PHE A 539 18.07 -12.19 -11.30
N LEU A 540 18.65 -12.80 -10.26
CA LEU A 540 19.80 -12.27 -9.55
C LEU A 540 21.05 -12.44 -10.42
N THR A 541 21.45 -11.39 -11.12
CA THR A 541 22.61 -11.41 -12.01
C THR A 541 23.21 -10.03 -12.23
N ASP A 542 24.51 -10.02 -12.46
CA ASP A 542 25.24 -8.83 -12.87
C ASP A 542 25.15 -8.71 -14.39
N SER A 543 24.34 -7.77 -14.87
CA SER A 543 24.08 -7.58 -16.30
C SER A 543 25.32 -7.17 -17.10
N LEU A 544 26.38 -6.70 -16.44
CA LEU A 544 27.68 -6.41 -17.06
C LEU A 544 28.55 -7.66 -17.23
N LYS A 545 28.32 -8.73 -16.45
CA LYS A 545 29.10 -9.98 -16.49
C LYS A 545 28.54 -10.99 -17.48
N VAL A 546 28.80 -10.78 -18.77
CA VAL A 546 28.53 -11.79 -19.82
C VAL A 546 29.55 -12.94 -19.73
N ILE A 547 29.08 -14.19 -19.59
CA ILE A 547 29.95 -15.37 -19.47
C ILE A 547 30.67 -15.69 -20.78
N GLU A 548 29.93 -15.78 -21.89
CA GLU A 548 30.46 -16.18 -23.19
C GLU A 548 29.62 -15.56 -24.32
N ARG A 549 30.29 -15.09 -25.39
CA ARG A 549 29.67 -14.91 -26.72
C ARG A 549 29.97 -16.17 -27.52
N ASN A 550 29.02 -17.10 -27.57
CA ASN A 550 29.23 -18.33 -28.32
C ASN A 550 28.86 -18.10 -29.81
N PRO A 551 29.81 -18.09 -30.76
CA PRO A 551 29.53 -17.66 -32.12
C PRO A 551 28.70 -18.68 -32.91
N GLN A 552 28.71 -19.96 -32.52
CA GLN A 552 28.14 -21.04 -33.32
C GLN A 552 27.65 -22.21 -32.46
N THR A 553 26.33 -22.29 -32.25
CA THR A 553 25.70 -23.55 -31.83
C THR A 553 24.58 -23.99 -32.78
N ASN A 554 24.05 -23.12 -33.66
CA ASN A 554 23.02 -23.51 -34.63
C ASN A 554 22.96 -22.56 -35.86
N MET A 555 23.09 -23.08 -37.09
CA MET A 555 23.02 -22.30 -38.35
C MET A 555 21.70 -21.52 -38.52
N MET A 556 20.61 -21.95 -37.85
CA MET A 556 19.31 -21.26 -37.92
C MET A 556 19.20 -20.04 -36.98
N TRP A 557 19.99 -19.96 -35.91
CA TRP A 557 19.74 -19.02 -34.81
C TRP A 557 20.84 -17.95 -34.62
N GLY A 558 22.10 -18.19 -35.00
CA GLY A 558 23.18 -17.19 -34.87
C GLY A 558 23.85 -17.18 -33.49
N SER A 559 24.59 -16.10 -33.17
CA SER A 559 25.35 -15.96 -31.91
C SER A 559 24.44 -15.64 -30.71
N TYR A 560 24.88 -15.98 -29.50
CA TYR A 560 24.15 -15.74 -28.25
C TYR A 560 25.03 -15.05 -27.20
N TYR A 561 24.38 -14.29 -26.31
CA TYR A 561 24.93 -13.82 -25.05
C TYR A 561 24.48 -14.73 -23.92
N THR A 562 25.43 -15.26 -23.16
CA THR A 562 25.12 -16.13 -22.03
C THR A 562 25.38 -15.41 -20.71
N PHE A 563 24.34 -15.29 -19.88
CA PHE A 563 24.39 -14.66 -18.57
C PHE A 563 24.43 -15.71 -17.44
N PRO A 564 25.19 -15.49 -16.37
CA PRO A 564 25.15 -16.33 -15.18
C PRO A 564 23.84 -16.12 -14.46
N LEU A 565 23.08 -17.17 -14.20
CA LEU A 565 21.91 -17.10 -13.33
C LEU A 565 22.18 -17.74 -11.96
N GLY A 566 23.44 -17.83 -11.55
CA GLY A 566 23.83 -18.52 -10.32
C GLY A 566 23.45 -20.00 -10.34
N SER A 567 22.66 -20.44 -9.35
CA SER A 567 22.16 -21.82 -9.24
C SER A 567 21.21 -22.26 -10.36
N PHE A 568 20.65 -21.31 -11.13
CA PHE A 568 19.79 -21.59 -12.30
C PHE A 568 20.58 -21.92 -13.57
N GLY A 569 21.91 -21.96 -13.48
CA GLY A 569 22.77 -22.20 -14.62
C GLY A 569 22.96 -20.94 -15.44
N LYS A 570 22.52 -20.97 -16.70
CA LYS A 570 22.88 -19.96 -17.70
C LYS A 570 21.69 -19.59 -18.56
N LEU A 571 21.45 -18.29 -18.73
CA LEU A 571 20.46 -17.78 -19.69
C LEU A 571 21.17 -17.41 -20.99
N SER A 572 20.77 -18.00 -22.11
CA SER A 572 21.32 -17.64 -23.43
C SER A 572 20.31 -16.83 -24.22
N ILE A 573 20.58 -15.54 -24.40
CA ILE A 573 19.77 -14.62 -25.20
C ILE A 573 20.40 -14.49 -26.59
N ASN A 574 19.59 -14.65 -27.63
CA ASN A 574 20.07 -14.58 -29.01
C ASN A 574 20.56 -13.16 -29.36
N GLU A 575 21.69 -13.00 -30.06
CA GLU A 575 22.22 -11.68 -30.47
C GLU A 575 21.21 -10.90 -31.34
N ARG A 576 20.32 -11.58 -32.08
CA ARG A 576 19.25 -10.94 -32.85
C ARG A 576 18.23 -10.20 -32.00
N PHE A 577 18.05 -10.58 -30.74
CA PHE A 577 17.21 -9.86 -29.78
C PHE A 577 17.59 -8.38 -29.73
N PHE A 578 18.89 -8.11 -29.62
CA PHE A 578 19.45 -6.76 -29.59
C PHE A 578 19.54 -6.09 -30.98
N LYS A 579 19.16 -6.78 -32.07
CA LYS A 579 19.17 -6.26 -33.45
C LYS A 579 17.78 -5.96 -34.01
N GLN A 580 16.70 -6.31 -33.29
CA GLN A 580 15.32 -6.09 -33.74
C GLN A 580 14.82 -4.66 -33.51
N THR A 581 15.55 -3.84 -32.76
CA THR A 581 15.37 -2.39 -32.70
C THR A 581 15.72 -1.79 -34.07
N LYS A 582 14.93 -0.82 -34.54
CA LYS A 582 15.01 -0.25 -35.91
C LYS A 582 16.36 0.42 -36.27
N THR A 583 17.32 0.47 -35.35
CA THR A 583 18.65 1.03 -35.54
C THR A 583 19.69 -0.10 -35.59
N LYS A 584 20.36 -0.24 -36.74
CA LYS A 584 21.48 -1.18 -36.94
C LYS A 584 22.63 -1.01 -35.94
N ASP A 585 22.66 0.11 -35.21
CA ASP A 585 23.69 0.48 -34.24
C ASP A 585 23.31 0.18 -32.78
N TYR A 586 22.09 -0.25 -32.44
CA TYR A 586 21.65 -0.41 -31.05
C TYR A 586 22.52 -1.36 -30.21
N LEU A 587 22.87 -2.55 -30.72
CA LEU A 587 23.74 -3.47 -29.98
C LEU A 587 25.13 -2.85 -29.73
N LYS A 588 25.65 -2.11 -30.71
CA LYS A 588 26.94 -1.41 -30.59
C LYS A 588 26.83 -0.27 -29.59
N GLU A 589 25.78 0.55 -29.66
CA GLU A 589 25.47 1.64 -28.74
C GLU A 589 25.18 1.15 -27.32
N PHE A 590 24.45 0.05 -27.15
CA PHE A 590 24.17 -0.58 -25.87
C PHE A 590 25.46 -1.14 -25.24
N LEU A 591 26.30 -1.84 -26.01
CA LEU A 591 27.60 -2.29 -25.51
C LEU A 591 28.57 -1.14 -25.23
N ILE A 592 28.52 -0.06 -26.02
CA ILE A 592 29.28 1.17 -25.75
C ILE A 592 28.74 1.83 -24.48
N MET A 593 27.43 1.94 -24.32
CA MET A 593 26.78 2.49 -23.14
C MET A 593 27.12 1.67 -21.89
N LEU A 594 27.03 0.35 -21.94
CA LEU A 594 27.42 -0.51 -20.82
C LEU A 594 28.90 -0.37 -20.47
N ARG A 595 29.79 -0.31 -21.48
CA ARG A 595 31.23 -0.04 -21.25
C ARG A 595 31.47 1.35 -20.66
N PHE A 596 30.76 2.36 -21.15
CA PHE A 596 30.88 3.73 -20.68
C PHE A 596 30.34 3.88 -19.26
N ILE A 597 29.25 3.19 -18.93
CA ILE A 597 28.72 3.10 -17.56
C ILE A 597 29.73 2.38 -16.66
N ASP A 598 30.32 1.27 -17.10
CA ASP A 598 31.34 0.53 -16.34
C ASP A 598 32.61 1.37 -16.11
N GLU A 599 33.07 2.10 -17.12
CA GLU A 599 34.18 3.07 -17.04
C GLU A 599 33.87 4.20 -16.06
N ILE A 600 32.68 4.85 -16.17
CA ILE A 600 32.24 5.90 -15.24
C ILE A 600 32.13 5.35 -13.81
N MET A 601 31.53 4.18 -13.62
CA MET A 601 31.34 3.56 -12.31
C MET A 601 32.70 3.23 -11.67
N THR A 602 33.66 2.78 -12.47
CA THR A 602 35.02 2.47 -12.02
C THR A 602 35.78 3.75 -11.66
N GLU A 603 35.77 4.77 -12.52
CA GLU A 603 36.38 6.07 -12.25
C GLU A 603 35.75 6.76 -11.03
N THR A 604 34.43 6.66 -10.87
CA THR A 604 33.70 7.22 -9.73
C THR A 604 34.06 6.49 -8.44
N LYS A 605 34.15 5.14 -8.45
CA LYS A 605 34.64 4.36 -7.31
C LYS A 605 36.08 4.72 -6.95
N GLU A 606 36.96 4.85 -7.93
CA GLU A 606 38.35 5.26 -7.70
C GLU A 606 38.43 6.67 -7.11
N TYR A 607 37.64 7.62 -7.63
CA TYR A 607 37.58 8.99 -7.13
C TYR A 607 37.05 9.05 -5.68
N ILE A 608 35.96 8.35 -5.37
CA ILE A 608 35.40 8.27 -4.01
C ILE A 608 36.39 7.63 -3.04
N ASN A 609 37.02 6.52 -3.41
CA ASN A 609 38.06 5.87 -2.59
C ASN A 609 39.27 6.79 -2.36
N LYS A 610 39.62 7.61 -3.35
CA LYS A 610 40.72 8.59 -3.25
C LYS A 610 40.36 9.76 -2.34
N MET A 611 39.09 10.19 -2.32
CA MET A 611 38.61 11.19 -1.34
C MET A 611 38.56 10.61 0.08
N MET A 612 38.05 9.38 0.26
CA MET A 612 37.96 8.74 1.58
C MET A 612 39.31 8.28 2.15
N SER A 613 40.35 8.14 1.32
CA SER A 613 41.72 7.87 1.78
C SER A 613 42.55 9.15 2.00
N SER A 614 41.95 10.32 1.76
CA SER A 614 42.58 11.64 1.98
C SER A 614 42.07 12.38 3.23
N GLU A 615 41.16 11.75 3.99
CA GLU A 615 40.83 12.07 5.40
C GLU A 615 41.52 11.06 6.33
#